data_AF-A0A955IQ79-F1
#
_entry.id   AF-A0A955IQ79-F1
#
_cell.length_a   1.000
_cell.length_b   1.000
_cell.length_c   1.000
_cell.angle_alpha   90.00
_cell.angle_beta   90.00
_cell.angle_gamma   90.00
#
_symmetry.space_group_name_H-M   'P 1'
#
loop_
_entity.id
_entity.type
_entity.pdbx_description
1 polymer ?
#
loop_
_entity_poly.entity_id
_entity_poly.type
_entity_poly.pdbx_seq_one_letter_code
_entity_poly.pdbx_strand_id
1 'polypeptide(L)'
;MTNASLSKSLAVLACAAIGVPTVAGDFVCPSIPCPADCAPDNGDGTAGNGIVNIDDLLAVINAFGGSGLCDIAPDNGDGTYGNGVINIDDVLAAINGFGACPDFVYQTPAANSEAEHIALSMLGPNGGLFALPALTNRVAQDLAAIRAFEPNLATQFNTQPWSGTSLIMTLDQGQPFDNFDCLNEFYGVTDITVLSSIGLWIVYFPSLHNSAQMATNYLAAPEVLTVSLDELLGGENFWIPTAPLNNVDATWIWNVDDGFTDCFDGCDCHYYYTFRVTAGGGVTLMNASTVGQPWCEFPF
;
A
#
# COMPACT_ATOMS: atom_id res chain seq x y z
N MET A 1 -38.70 -19.28 -4.41
CA MET A 1 -37.60 -18.48 -4.99
C MET A 1 -37.68 -17.12 -4.34
N THR A 2 -36.89 -16.92 -3.30
CA THR A 2 -36.99 -15.79 -2.36
C THR A 2 -35.99 -14.70 -2.75
N ASN A 3 -36.42 -13.43 -2.67
CA ASN A 3 -35.73 -12.19 -3.01
C ASN A 3 -34.43 -11.94 -2.20
N ALA A 4 -33.39 -12.74 -2.42
CA ALA A 4 -32.07 -12.52 -1.81
C ALA A 4 -31.14 -11.65 -2.66
N SER A 5 -31.47 -11.35 -3.93
CA SER A 5 -30.59 -10.57 -4.82
C SER A 5 -30.86 -9.06 -4.83
N LEU A 6 -31.92 -8.59 -4.17
CA LEU A 6 -32.28 -7.17 -4.13
C LEU A 6 -31.78 -6.42 -2.89
N SER A 7 -31.34 -7.12 -1.83
CA SER A 7 -30.77 -6.46 -0.65
C SER A 7 -29.28 -6.15 -0.78
N LYS A 8 -28.55 -6.84 -1.67
CA LYS A 8 -27.14 -6.51 -1.95
C LYS A 8 -26.98 -5.18 -2.69
N SER A 9 -27.96 -4.80 -3.52
CA SER A 9 -27.92 -3.55 -4.31
C SER A 9 -28.31 -2.30 -3.51
N LEU A 10 -28.80 -2.40 -2.27
CA LEU A 10 -29.14 -1.23 -1.45
C LEU A 10 -28.04 -0.86 -0.44
N ALA A 11 -27.10 -1.76 -0.15
CA ALA A 11 -25.99 -1.49 0.78
C ALA A 11 -24.86 -0.66 0.14
N VAL A 12 -24.80 -0.60 -1.19
CA VAL A 12 -23.80 0.17 -1.97
C VAL A 12 -24.12 1.68 -2.00
N LEU A 13 -25.30 2.09 -1.53
CA LEU A 13 -25.85 3.44 -1.71
C LEU A 13 -25.28 4.55 -0.79
N ALA A 14 -24.17 4.30 -0.08
CA ALA A 14 -23.57 5.26 0.87
C ALA A 14 -22.09 5.60 0.57
N CYS A 15 -21.61 5.32 -0.64
CA CYS A 15 -20.21 5.48 -1.00
C CYS A 15 -19.95 6.82 -1.71
N ALA A 16 -19.93 7.94 -0.97
CA ALA A 16 -19.47 9.21 -1.51
C ALA A 16 -18.99 10.23 -0.47
N ALA A 17 -17.78 10.73 -0.68
CA ALA A 17 -17.08 11.85 -0.03
C ALA A 17 -16.16 11.52 1.17
N ILE A 18 -14.86 11.75 0.97
CA ILE A 18 -13.83 11.85 2.00
C ILE A 18 -13.78 13.31 2.49
N GLY A 19 -13.70 13.53 3.80
CA GLY A 19 -13.01 14.71 4.34
C GLY A 19 -13.75 15.70 5.23
N VAL A 20 -14.66 15.31 6.14
CA VAL A 20 -14.92 16.09 7.39
C VAL A 20 -15.40 15.15 8.51
N PRO A 21 -14.83 15.18 9.73
CA PRO A 21 -15.40 14.49 10.87
C PRO A 21 -16.68 15.22 11.30
N THR A 22 -17.81 14.87 10.68
CA THR A 22 -19.13 15.20 11.21
C THR A 22 -19.60 14.03 12.06
N VAL A 23 -19.88 14.33 13.32
CA VAL A 23 -20.73 13.59 14.27
C VAL A 23 -20.84 12.07 14.01
N ALA A 24 -19.97 11.26 14.63
CA ALA A 24 -20.11 9.80 14.73
C ALA A 24 -20.63 9.07 13.46
N GLY A 25 -19.72 8.86 12.50
CA GLY A 25 -19.36 7.46 12.20
C GLY A 25 -19.93 6.83 10.93
N ASP A 26 -20.13 7.57 9.85
CA ASP A 26 -20.28 6.93 8.54
C ASP A 26 -18.88 6.58 8.01
N PHE A 27 -18.50 5.31 8.17
CA PHE A 27 -17.34 4.75 7.48
C PHE A 27 -17.64 4.73 5.98
N VAL A 28 -16.87 5.50 5.21
CA VAL A 28 -17.00 5.52 3.75
C VAL A 28 -16.00 4.54 3.18
N CYS A 29 -16.50 3.54 2.48
CA CYS A 29 -15.65 2.56 1.80
C CYS A 29 -14.77 3.29 0.76
N PRO A 30 -13.48 2.94 0.65
CA PRO A 30 -12.64 3.57 -0.37
C PRO A 30 -13.24 3.28 -1.76
N SER A 31 -13.42 4.31 -2.58
CA SER A 31 -13.82 4.15 -3.98
C SER A 31 -12.61 3.74 -4.83
N ILE A 32 -12.88 3.03 -5.93
CA ILE A 32 -11.90 2.45 -6.85
C ILE A 32 -10.82 3.48 -7.26
N PRO A 33 -9.53 3.08 -7.41
CA PRO A 33 -8.33 3.92 -7.56
C PRO A 33 -8.23 4.82 -8.81
N CYS A 34 -9.34 5.19 -9.42
CA CYS A 34 -9.38 6.12 -10.53
C CYS A 34 -10.12 7.39 -10.11
N PRO A 35 -9.51 8.30 -9.34
CA PRO A 35 -10.18 9.51 -8.87
C PRO A 35 -10.80 10.31 -10.02
N ALA A 36 -10.14 10.32 -11.17
CA ALA A 36 -10.62 10.99 -12.37
C ALA A 36 -11.87 10.34 -12.98
N ASP A 37 -12.25 9.13 -12.57
CA ASP A 37 -13.48 8.44 -12.95
C ASP A 37 -14.59 8.78 -11.95
N CYS A 38 -15.07 10.01 -12.07
CA CYS A 38 -16.05 10.60 -11.16
C CYS A 38 -17.42 10.77 -11.81
N ALA A 39 -17.60 10.28 -13.04
CA ALA A 39 -18.90 10.23 -13.68
C ALA A 39 -19.89 9.45 -12.81
N PRO A 40 -21.16 9.86 -12.75
CA PRO A 40 -22.19 9.06 -12.09
C PRO A 40 -22.23 7.67 -12.74
N ASP A 41 -22.20 6.61 -11.93
CA ASP A 41 -22.41 5.24 -12.39
C ASP A 41 -23.71 5.12 -13.22
N ASN A 42 -23.75 4.11 -14.09
CA ASN A 42 -24.91 3.45 -14.71
C ASN A 42 -26.17 3.16 -13.84
N GLY A 43 -26.31 3.73 -12.65
CA GLY A 43 -27.47 3.65 -11.76
C GLY A 43 -27.29 2.89 -10.45
N ASP A 44 -26.07 2.51 -10.07
CA ASP A 44 -25.77 1.76 -8.83
C ASP A 44 -25.41 2.63 -7.61
N GLY A 45 -25.21 3.94 -7.83
CA GLY A 45 -24.96 4.91 -6.76
C GLY A 45 -23.50 5.07 -6.35
N THR A 46 -22.56 4.41 -7.03
CA THR A 46 -21.13 4.69 -6.92
C THR A 46 -20.68 5.75 -7.93
N ALA A 47 -19.54 6.38 -7.68
CA ALA A 47 -18.87 7.21 -8.68
C ALA A 47 -17.90 6.34 -9.50
N GLY A 48 -17.91 6.54 -10.80
CA GLY A 48 -17.01 5.91 -11.76
C GLY A 48 -17.63 4.72 -12.50
N ASN A 49 -17.20 4.52 -13.75
CA ASN A 49 -17.60 3.41 -14.61
C ASN A 49 -16.40 2.56 -15.10
N GLY A 50 -15.23 2.76 -14.49
CA GLY A 50 -13.95 2.15 -14.85
C GLY A 50 -13.27 2.81 -16.05
N ILE A 51 -13.76 3.93 -16.57
CA ILE A 51 -13.20 4.63 -17.74
C ILE A 51 -13.33 6.14 -17.59
N VAL A 52 -12.21 6.84 -17.37
CA VAL A 52 -12.17 8.30 -17.46
C VAL A 52 -12.40 8.74 -18.91
N ASN A 53 -13.52 9.38 -19.16
CA ASN A 53 -13.91 9.84 -20.48
C ASN A 53 -14.59 11.21 -20.42
N ILE A 54 -15.35 11.55 -21.46
CA ILE A 54 -16.03 12.84 -21.55
C ILE A 54 -17.09 13.01 -20.46
N ASP A 55 -17.69 11.92 -19.98
CA ASP A 55 -18.72 11.95 -18.94
C ASP A 55 -18.12 12.38 -17.59
N ASP A 56 -16.90 11.94 -17.28
CA ASP A 56 -16.16 12.35 -16.09
C ASP A 56 -15.76 13.81 -16.15
N LEU A 57 -15.24 14.25 -17.30
CA LEU A 57 -14.93 15.64 -17.53
C LEU A 57 -16.17 16.54 -17.39
N LEU A 58 -17.31 16.09 -17.91
CA LEU A 58 -18.57 16.81 -17.75
C LEU A 58 -19.04 16.81 -16.29
N ALA A 59 -18.81 15.73 -15.53
CA ALA A 59 -19.12 15.68 -14.11
C ALA A 59 -18.30 16.71 -13.31
N VAL A 60 -16.99 16.82 -13.58
CA VAL A 60 -16.12 17.87 -13.00
C VAL A 60 -16.63 19.27 -13.38
N ILE A 61 -16.88 19.53 -14.67
CA ILE A 61 -17.31 20.85 -15.16
C ILE A 61 -18.66 21.26 -14.57
N ASN A 62 -19.60 20.32 -14.43
CA ASN A 62 -20.93 20.61 -13.88
C ASN A 62 -20.90 20.90 -12.38
N ALA A 63 -19.86 20.43 -11.67
CA ALA A 63 -19.66 20.64 -10.24
C ALA A 63 -18.71 21.81 -9.90
N PHE A 64 -18.24 22.54 -10.92
CA PHE A 64 -17.25 23.62 -10.78
C PHE A 64 -17.66 24.69 -9.75
N GLY A 65 -16.74 25.03 -8.85
CA GLY A 65 -16.95 25.95 -7.73
C GLY A 65 -17.65 25.34 -6.51
N GLY A 66 -18.05 24.06 -6.58
CA GLY A 66 -18.55 23.28 -5.46
C GLY A 66 -17.48 22.42 -4.79
N SER A 67 -17.91 21.50 -3.94
CA SER A 67 -17.12 20.40 -3.39
C SER A 67 -17.85 19.08 -3.67
N GLY A 68 -17.14 17.95 -3.63
CA GLY A 68 -17.77 16.63 -3.78
C GLY A 68 -16.88 15.60 -4.48
N LEU A 69 -17.51 14.58 -5.04
CA LEU A 69 -16.85 13.41 -5.64
C LEU A 69 -15.90 13.72 -6.80
N CYS A 70 -16.14 14.82 -7.52
CA CYS A 70 -15.30 15.26 -8.65
C CYS A 70 -14.25 16.30 -8.23
N ASP A 71 -13.95 16.40 -6.93
CA ASP A 71 -12.78 17.10 -6.40
C ASP A 71 -11.60 16.12 -6.43
N ILE A 72 -10.88 16.15 -7.54
CA ILE A 72 -9.92 15.12 -7.98
C ILE A 72 -8.54 15.72 -8.25
N ALA A 73 -8.37 17.02 -8.04
CA ALA A 73 -7.07 17.65 -8.01
C ALA A 73 -6.25 17.05 -6.85
N PRO A 74 -4.93 16.82 -7.03
CA PRO A 74 -4.07 16.44 -5.92
C PRO A 74 -4.17 17.49 -4.80
N ASP A 75 -4.40 17.08 -3.55
CA ASP A 75 -4.17 17.98 -2.42
C ASP A 75 -2.66 18.27 -2.31
N ASN A 76 -2.30 19.32 -1.58
CA ASN A 76 -1.02 20.02 -1.49
C ASN A 76 0.17 19.18 -0.95
N GLY A 77 0.25 17.90 -1.27
CA GLY A 77 1.38 17.00 -1.04
C GLY A 77 1.13 15.89 -0.03
N ASP A 78 -0.12 15.63 0.37
CA ASP A 78 -0.45 14.55 1.32
C ASP A 78 -0.78 13.21 0.65
N GLY A 79 -0.84 13.17 -0.68
CA GLY A 79 -1.15 11.96 -1.45
C GLY A 79 -2.63 11.62 -1.53
N THR A 80 -3.52 12.51 -1.06
CA THR A 80 -4.97 12.38 -1.25
C THR A 80 -5.43 13.22 -2.45
N TYR A 81 -6.56 12.83 -3.02
CA TYR A 81 -7.26 13.58 -4.06
C TYR A 81 -8.37 14.40 -3.43
N GLY A 82 -8.53 15.64 -3.90
CA GLY A 82 -9.55 16.59 -3.46
C GLY A 82 -8.96 17.73 -2.62
N ASN A 83 -8.95 18.95 -3.16
CA ASN A 83 -8.41 20.14 -2.48
C ASN A 83 -9.49 20.96 -1.75
N GLY A 84 -10.71 20.42 -1.65
CA GLY A 84 -11.89 21.02 -1.05
C GLY A 84 -12.73 21.88 -1.99
N VAL A 85 -12.28 22.16 -3.22
CA VAL A 85 -12.99 22.98 -4.21
C VAL A 85 -12.73 22.50 -5.64
N ILE A 86 -13.79 22.08 -6.31
CA ILE A 86 -13.74 21.70 -7.73
C ILE A 86 -13.44 22.93 -8.58
N ASN A 87 -12.28 22.95 -9.23
CA ASN A 87 -11.76 24.06 -9.97
C ASN A 87 -11.02 23.60 -11.25
N ILE A 88 -10.16 24.47 -11.80
CA ILE A 88 -9.44 24.18 -13.04
C ILE A 88 -8.43 23.03 -12.89
N ASP A 89 -7.90 22.83 -11.69
CA ASP A 89 -6.95 21.76 -11.39
C ASP A 89 -7.63 20.40 -11.47
N ASP A 90 -8.90 20.30 -11.07
CA ASP A 90 -9.73 19.09 -11.21
C ASP A 90 -10.03 18.80 -12.67
N VAL A 91 -10.34 19.83 -13.46
CA VAL A 91 -10.52 19.68 -14.92
C VAL A 91 -9.24 19.14 -15.56
N LEU A 92 -8.09 19.66 -15.16
CA LEU A 92 -6.80 19.19 -15.64
C LEU A 92 -6.52 17.75 -15.19
N ALA A 93 -6.85 17.39 -13.96
CA ALA A 93 -6.73 16.04 -13.43
C ALA A 93 -7.60 15.03 -14.21
N ALA A 94 -8.86 15.36 -14.49
CA ALA A 94 -9.74 14.55 -15.33
C ALA A 94 -9.15 14.36 -16.73
N ILE A 95 -8.76 15.45 -17.41
CA ILE A 95 -8.18 15.38 -18.77
C ILE A 95 -6.92 14.52 -18.80
N ASN A 96 -6.06 14.65 -17.80
CA ASN A 96 -4.83 13.84 -17.70
C ASN A 96 -5.13 12.36 -17.38
N GLY A 97 -6.30 12.06 -16.83
CA GLY A 97 -6.77 10.70 -16.55
C GLY A 97 -7.45 10.00 -17.73
N PHE A 98 -7.76 10.68 -18.84
CA PHE A 98 -8.55 10.13 -19.96
C PHE A 98 -8.04 8.76 -20.44
N GLY A 99 -8.96 7.80 -20.52
CA GLY A 99 -8.72 6.44 -20.94
C GLY A 99 -9.54 5.46 -20.11
N ALA A 100 -9.39 4.16 -20.40
CA ALA A 100 -9.75 3.18 -19.39
C ALA A 100 -9.04 3.59 -18.10
N CYS A 101 -9.75 3.60 -16.97
CA CYS A 101 -9.04 3.53 -15.71
C CYS A 101 -8.10 2.35 -15.88
N PRO A 102 -6.81 2.51 -15.55
CA PRO A 102 -5.96 1.36 -15.45
C PRO A 102 -6.78 0.38 -14.62
N ASP A 103 -7.08 -0.79 -15.16
CA ASP A 103 -7.44 -1.91 -14.30
C ASP A 103 -6.27 -1.91 -13.33
N PHE A 104 -6.49 -1.40 -12.11
CA PHE A 104 -5.46 -1.30 -11.08
C PHE A 104 -5.12 -2.69 -10.56
N VAL A 105 -5.32 -3.72 -11.38
CA VAL A 105 -4.33 -4.76 -11.63
C VAL A 105 -3.00 -4.09 -12.02
N TYR A 106 -2.40 -3.34 -11.08
CA TYR A 106 -0.96 -3.40 -10.92
C TYR A 106 -0.64 -4.89 -11.01
N GLN A 107 0.20 -5.25 -11.97
CA GLN A 107 0.70 -6.60 -12.10
C GLN A 107 1.64 -6.83 -10.92
N THR A 108 1.03 -6.99 -9.76
CA THR A 108 1.67 -7.37 -8.52
C THR A 108 1.49 -8.88 -8.39
N PRO A 109 2.55 -9.62 -8.04
CA PRO A 109 3.90 -9.10 -7.80
C PRO A 109 4.57 -8.58 -9.07
N ALA A 110 5.28 -7.46 -8.94
CA ALA A 110 6.14 -6.92 -9.98
C ALA A 110 7.21 -7.96 -10.35
N ALA A 111 7.85 -7.78 -11.52
CA ALA A 111 8.90 -8.69 -11.98
C ALA A 111 10.04 -8.90 -10.96
N ASN A 112 10.29 -7.91 -10.10
CA ASN A 112 11.12 -8.04 -8.92
C ASN A 112 10.26 -7.78 -7.66
N SER A 113 9.74 -8.86 -7.07
CA SER A 113 8.87 -8.80 -5.90
C SER A 113 9.57 -8.26 -4.65
N GLU A 114 10.86 -8.57 -4.47
CA GLU A 114 11.68 -8.03 -3.39
C GLU A 114 11.72 -6.49 -3.45
N ALA A 115 11.96 -5.95 -4.65
CA ALA A 115 12.00 -4.51 -4.85
C ALA A 115 10.65 -3.85 -4.59
N GLU A 116 9.55 -4.51 -4.94
CA GLU A 116 8.20 -4.03 -4.68
C GLU A 116 7.89 -4.02 -3.17
N HIS A 117 8.24 -5.06 -2.42
CA HIS A 117 8.08 -5.09 -0.95
C HIS A 117 8.81 -3.93 -0.28
N ILE A 118 10.07 -3.71 -0.64
CA ILE A 118 10.86 -2.59 -0.11
C ILE A 118 10.21 -1.27 -0.52
N ALA A 119 9.83 -1.09 -1.78
CA ALA A 119 9.19 0.12 -2.26
C ALA A 119 7.87 0.41 -1.52
N LEU A 120 7.05 -0.61 -1.24
CA LEU A 120 5.85 -0.50 -0.41
C LEU A 120 6.18 -0.08 1.03
N SER A 121 7.22 -0.67 1.63
CA SER A 121 7.66 -0.30 2.99
C SER A 121 8.09 1.17 3.10
N MET A 122 8.66 1.74 2.03
CA MET A 122 9.08 3.14 1.98
C MET A 122 7.91 4.12 1.99
N LEU A 123 6.71 3.70 1.56
CA LEU A 123 5.52 4.54 1.54
C LEU A 123 5.01 4.85 2.95
N GLY A 124 5.29 3.96 3.91
CA GLY A 124 4.81 4.07 5.29
C GLY A 124 3.28 3.95 5.42
N PRO A 125 2.74 4.16 6.63
CA PRO A 125 1.33 3.94 6.94
C PRO A 125 0.36 4.96 6.36
N ASN A 126 0.87 6.05 5.76
CA ASN A 126 0.09 7.12 5.13
C ASN A 126 0.34 7.21 3.62
N GLY A 127 1.12 6.30 3.05
CA GLY A 127 1.42 6.30 1.63
C GLY A 127 0.39 5.53 0.81
N GLY A 128 0.57 5.52 -0.51
CA GLY A 128 -0.33 4.80 -1.41
C GLY A 128 -0.41 3.29 -1.13
N LEU A 129 -1.50 2.65 -1.59
CA LEU A 129 -1.69 1.20 -1.49
C LEU A 129 -0.69 0.41 -2.33
N PHE A 130 -0.19 1.01 -3.42
CA PHE A 130 0.74 0.41 -4.35
C PHE A 130 1.98 1.29 -4.52
N ALA A 131 3.13 0.67 -4.72
CA ALA A 131 4.35 1.37 -5.10
C ALA A 131 4.30 1.75 -6.58
N LEU A 132 4.64 2.99 -6.89
CA LEU A 132 4.74 3.43 -8.28
C LEU A 132 5.84 2.64 -9.01
N PRO A 133 5.67 2.29 -10.31
CA PRO A 133 6.68 1.55 -11.06
C PRO A 133 8.05 2.22 -11.07
N ALA A 134 8.10 3.56 -11.06
CA ALA A 134 9.35 4.31 -10.97
C ALA A 134 10.11 4.05 -9.65
N LEU A 135 9.40 3.95 -8.52
CA LEU A 135 9.99 3.65 -7.22
C LEU A 135 10.49 2.20 -7.17
N THR A 136 9.65 1.25 -7.59
CA THR A 136 10.00 -0.18 -7.65
C THR A 136 11.20 -0.44 -8.56
N ASN A 137 11.23 0.18 -9.75
CA ASN A 137 12.36 0.07 -10.67
C ASN A 137 13.64 0.68 -10.08
N ARG A 138 13.52 1.81 -9.36
CA ARG A 138 14.67 2.42 -8.70
C ARG A 138 15.24 1.52 -7.62
N VAL A 139 14.40 0.95 -6.77
CA VAL A 139 14.81 -0.04 -5.77
C VAL A 139 15.49 -1.23 -6.45
N ALA A 140 14.90 -1.81 -7.49
CA ALA A 140 15.48 -2.95 -8.20
C ALA A 140 16.87 -2.64 -8.79
N GLN A 141 17.05 -1.45 -9.35
CA GLN A 141 18.35 -0.98 -9.84
C GLN A 141 19.38 -0.87 -8.71
N ASP A 142 19.01 -0.27 -7.58
CA ASP A 142 19.91 -0.09 -6.44
C ASP A 142 20.32 -1.44 -5.84
N LEU A 143 19.37 -2.38 -5.67
CA LEU A 143 19.65 -3.75 -5.22
C LEU A 143 20.67 -4.45 -6.13
N ALA A 144 20.45 -4.37 -7.45
CA ALA A 144 21.38 -4.95 -8.43
C ALA A 144 22.78 -4.31 -8.34
N ALA A 145 22.84 -2.99 -8.18
CA ALA A 145 24.11 -2.26 -8.06
C ALA A 145 24.86 -2.62 -6.76
N ILE A 146 24.16 -2.71 -5.63
CA ILE A 146 24.74 -3.12 -4.34
C ILE A 146 25.29 -4.54 -4.43
N ARG A 147 24.51 -5.49 -4.95
CA ARG A 147 24.94 -6.90 -5.11
C ARG A 147 26.12 -7.06 -6.07
N ALA A 148 26.21 -6.21 -7.09
CA ALA A 148 27.37 -6.17 -7.98
C ALA A 148 28.61 -5.58 -7.29
N PHE A 149 28.42 -4.63 -6.37
CA PHE A 149 29.50 -3.99 -5.62
C PHE A 149 30.02 -4.85 -4.47
N GLU A 150 29.14 -5.51 -3.72
CA GLU A 150 29.44 -6.38 -2.57
C GLU A 150 28.98 -7.82 -2.86
N PRO A 151 29.87 -8.69 -3.39
CA PRO A 151 29.50 -10.04 -3.80
C PRO A 151 28.99 -10.94 -2.68
N ASN A 152 29.32 -10.66 -1.42
CA ASN A 152 28.79 -11.42 -0.28
C ASN A 152 27.26 -11.28 -0.14
N LEU A 153 26.69 -10.18 -0.65
CA LEU A 153 25.25 -9.94 -0.66
C LEU A 153 24.54 -10.51 -1.90
N ALA A 154 25.26 -11.16 -2.82
CA ALA A 154 24.69 -11.58 -4.11
C ALA A 154 23.55 -12.59 -3.98
N THR A 155 23.53 -13.38 -2.91
CA THR A 155 22.50 -14.38 -2.61
C THR A 155 21.59 -13.97 -1.45
N GLN A 156 21.79 -12.77 -0.89
CA GLN A 156 20.99 -12.28 0.22
C GLN A 156 19.78 -11.54 -0.32
N PHE A 157 18.63 -11.80 0.29
CA PHE A 157 17.35 -11.20 -0.07
C PHE A 157 16.73 -10.55 1.15
N ASN A 158 16.02 -9.45 0.94
CA ASN A 158 15.23 -8.81 1.96
C ASN A 158 14.05 -9.71 2.36
N THR A 159 14.02 -10.11 3.62
CA THR A 159 12.92 -10.84 4.25
C THR A 159 12.14 -9.85 5.12
N GLN A 160 11.14 -9.20 4.51
CA GLN A 160 10.22 -8.36 5.29
C GLN A 160 9.58 -9.18 6.40
N PRO A 161 9.30 -8.59 7.57
CA PRO A 161 8.64 -9.31 8.63
C PRO A 161 7.18 -9.63 8.29
N TRP A 162 6.61 -9.02 7.25
CA TRP A 162 5.22 -9.17 6.81
C TRP A 162 5.12 -9.61 5.34
N SER A 163 4.03 -10.29 4.99
CA SER A 163 3.84 -10.96 3.69
C SER A 163 3.44 -10.03 2.54
N GLY A 164 2.82 -8.90 2.83
CA GLY A 164 2.21 -8.00 1.84
C GLY A 164 0.88 -8.49 1.27
N THR A 165 0.52 -9.74 1.56
CA THR A 165 -0.63 -10.48 1.02
C THR A 165 -1.56 -10.99 2.11
N SER A 166 -1.31 -10.66 3.37
CA SER A 166 -2.18 -11.03 4.49
C SER A 166 -2.17 -10.00 5.60
N LEU A 167 -3.31 -9.94 6.31
CA LEU A 167 -3.48 -9.19 7.55
C LEU A 167 -4.03 -10.12 8.63
N ILE A 168 -3.60 -9.89 9.87
CA ILE A 168 -4.12 -10.57 11.05
C ILE A 168 -4.97 -9.58 11.83
N MET A 169 -6.19 -9.97 12.19
CA MET A 169 -7.08 -9.08 12.92
C MET A 169 -8.00 -9.80 13.90
N THR A 170 -8.63 -9.02 14.78
CA THR A 170 -9.73 -9.48 15.64
C THR A 170 -10.94 -8.59 15.40
N LEU A 171 -12.12 -9.19 15.39
CA LEU A 171 -13.39 -8.51 15.10
C LEU A 171 -14.33 -8.55 16.31
N ASP A 172 -15.05 -7.47 16.56
CA ASP A 172 -16.12 -7.39 17.55
C ASP A 172 -17.35 -8.17 17.05
N GLN A 173 -17.53 -9.39 17.56
CA GLN A 173 -18.66 -10.26 17.20
C GLN A 173 -20.04 -9.69 17.59
N GLY A 174 -20.09 -8.58 18.34
CA GLY A 174 -21.31 -7.86 18.68
C GLY A 174 -21.75 -6.83 17.64
N GLN A 175 -20.92 -6.51 16.64
CA GLN A 175 -21.19 -5.52 15.59
C GLN A 175 -21.54 -6.19 14.25
N PRO A 176 -22.29 -5.49 13.37
CA PRO A 176 -22.34 -5.88 11.97
C PRO A 176 -20.96 -5.74 11.30
N PHE A 177 -20.69 -6.53 10.27
CA PHE A 177 -19.43 -6.55 9.53
C PHE A 177 -19.49 -5.81 8.19
N ASP A 178 -20.42 -4.87 8.04
CA ASP A 178 -20.70 -4.24 6.74
C ASP A 178 -19.47 -3.45 6.21
N ASN A 179 -18.70 -2.80 7.09
CA ASN A 179 -17.52 -2.03 6.69
C ASN A 179 -16.33 -2.94 6.38
N PHE A 180 -16.16 -3.98 7.19
CA PHE A 180 -15.18 -5.04 6.98
C PHE A 180 -15.42 -5.76 5.65
N ASP A 181 -16.67 -6.13 5.37
CA ASP A 181 -17.06 -6.77 4.11
C ASP A 181 -16.86 -5.83 2.92
N CYS A 182 -17.15 -4.53 3.06
CA CYS A 182 -16.87 -3.57 2.00
C CYS A 182 -15.37 -3.42 1.71
N LEU A 183 -14.53 -3.35 2.76
CA LEU A 183 -13.07 -3.34 2.59
C LEU A 183 -12.57 -4.63 1.94
N ASN A 184 -13.13 -5.78 2.29
CA ASN A 184 -12.77 -7.05 1.70
C ASN A 184 -13.09 -7.09 0.20
N GLU A 185 -14.24 -6.55 -0.20
CA GLU A 185 -14.60 -6.39 -1.60
C GLU A 185 -13.66 -5.41 -2.32
N PHE A 186 -13.39 -4.26 -1.72
CA PHE A 186 -12.49 -3.24 -2.26
C PHE A 186 -11.06 -3.77 -2.51
N TYR A 187 -10.47 -4.48 -1.55
CA TYR A 187 -9.12 -5.06 -1.67
C TYR A 187 -9.10 -6.41 -2.41
N GLY A 188 -10.27 -6.91 -2.84
CA GLY A 188 -10.37 -8.18 -3.55
C GLY A 188 -9.90 -9.39 -2.73
N VAL A 189 -10.27 -9.45 -1.45
CA VAL A 189 -9.94 -10.57 -0.54
C VAL A 189 -10.29 -11.91 -1.19
N THR A 190 -9.32 -12.82 -1.16
CA THR A 190 -9.45 -14.15 -1.80
C THR A 190 -9.78 -15.26 -0.82
N ASP A 191 -9.35 -15.13 0.44
CA ASP A 191 -9.60 -16.12 1.48
C ASP A 191 -9.59 -15.49 2.87
N ILE A 192 -10.29 -16.12 3.82
CA ILE A 192 -10.34 -15.74 5.22
C ILE A 192 -10.24 -17.00 6.08
N THR A 193 -9.18 -17.09 6.87
CA THR A 193 -9.01 -18.16 7.87
C THR A 193 -9.38 -17.66 9.26
N VAL A 194 -10.33 -18.33 9.91
CA VAL A 194 -10.78 -17.97 11.27
C VAL A 194 -10.29 -18.98 12.29
N LEU A 195 -9.41 -18.53 13.20
CA LEU A 195 -8.94 -19.29 14.36
C LEU A 195 -9.89 -19.04 15.53
N SER A 196 -11.06 -19.66 15.48
CA SER A 196 -12.18 -19.38 16.41
C SER A 196 -11.84 -19.58 17.88
N SER A 197 -10.87 -20.44 18.22
CA SER A 197 -10.44 -20.66 19.62
C SER A 197 -9.79 -19.43 20.26
N ILE A 198 -9.28 -18.51 19.46
CA ILE A 198 -8.60 -17.29 19.91
C ILE A 198 -9.17 -16.00 19.28
N GLY A 199 -10.25 -16.12 18.49
CA GLY A 199 -10.92 -14.97 17.87
C GLY A 199 -10.10 -14.24 16.80
N LEU A 200 -9.09 -14.91 16.22
CA LEU A 200 -8.17 -14.33 15.26
C LEU A 200 -8.60 -14.66 13.83
N TRP A 201 -8.56 -13.65 12.96
CA TRP A 201 -8.91 -13.72 11.54
C TRP A 201 -7.67 -13.41 10.71
N ILE A 202 -7.35 -14.27 9.75
CA ILE A 202 -6.28 -14.05 8.78
C ILE A 202 -6.95 -13.82 7.43
N VAL A 203 -6.76 -12.63 6.88
CA VAL A 203 -7.38 -12.18 5.62
C VAL A 203 -6.31 -12.19 4.54
N TYR A 204 -6.57 -12.87 3.42
CA TYR A 204 -5.61 -13.06 2.33
C TYR A 204 -6.00 -12.29 1.07
N PHE A 205 -5.01 -11.64 0.46
CA PHE A 205 -5.15 -10.79 -0.72
C PHE A 205 -4.40 -11.40 -1.92
N PRO A 206 -4.90 -11.19 -3.15
CA PRO A 206 -4.28 -11.76 -4.36
C PRO A 206 -2.97 -11.07 -4.76
N SER A 207 -2.72 -9.91 -4.16
CA SER A 207 -1.82 -8.87 -4.64
C SER A 207 -0.98 -8.33 -3.49
N LEU A 208 0.24 -7.86 -3.77
CA LEU A 208 1.03 -7.15 -2.76
C LEU A 208 0.52 -5.73 -2.59
N HIS A 209 0.26 -5.38 -1.34
CA HIS A 209 -0.21 -4.06 -0.97
C HIS A 209 0.66 -3.47 0.14
N ASN A 210 0.59 -2.16 0.28
CA ASN A 210 1.09 -1.46 1.45
C ASN A 210 0.25 -1.87 2.67
N SER A 211 0.68 -2.95 3.33
CA SER A 211 -0.06 -3.56 4.43
C SER A 211 -0.21 -2.60 5.63
N ALA A 212 0.72 -1.65 5.80
CA ALA A 212 0.61 -0.63 6.84
C ALA A 212 -0.58 0.32 6.57
N GLN A 213 -0.73 0.81 5.34
CA GLN A 213 -1.90 1.61 4.96
C GLN A 213 -3.19 0.79 5.03
N MET A 214 -3.17 -0.46 4.57
CA MET A 214 -4.35 -1.33 4.68
C MET A 214 -4.77 -1.56 6.13
N ALA A 215 -3.80 -1.79 7.03
CA ALA A 215 -4.07 -1.97 8.45
C ALA A 215 -4.73 -0.71 9.05
N THR A 216 -4.26 0.49 8.69
CA THR A 216 -4.92 1.75 9.05
C THR A 216 -6.36 1.80 8.58
N ASN A 217 -6.63 1.40 7.33
CA ASN A 217 -7.96 1.42 6.74
C ASN A 217 -8.92 0.41 7.40
N TYR A 218 -8.45 -0.82 7.66
CA TYR A 218 -9.22 -1.82 8.40
C TYR A 218 -9.48 -1.39 9.85
N LEU A 219 -8.50 -0.81 10.55
CA LEU A 219 -8.66 -0.37 11.93
C LEU A 219 -9.64 0.82 12.08
N ALA A 220 -9.92 1.54 10.99
CA ALA A 220 -10.94 2.58 10.99
C ALA A 220 -12.38 2.02 10.97
N ALA A 221 -12.57 0.74 10.63
CA ALA A 221 -13.88 0.10 10.70
C ALA A 221 -14.25 -0.22 12.16
N PRO A 222 -15.45 0.17 12.65
CA PRO A 222 -15.83 0.04 14.06
C PRO A 222 -15.89 -1.41 14.58
N GLU A 223 -16.13 -2.38 13.70
CA GLU A 223 -16.13 -3.81 14.03
C GLU A 223 -14.73 -4.43 14.11
N VAL A 224 -13.67 -3.72 13.71
CA VAL A 224 -12.29 -4.21 13.75
C VAL A 224 -11.62 -3.74 15.03
N LEU A 225 -11.32 -4.66 15.94
CA LEU A 225 -10.75 -4.34 17.25
C LEU A 225 -9.23 -4.16 17.21
N THR A 226 -8.54 -4.98 16.43
CA THR A 226 -7.09 -4.94 16.26
C THR A 226 -6.74 -5.36 14.85
N VAL A 227 -5.72 -4.74 14.25
CA VAL A 227 -5.08 -5.21 13.02
C VAL A 227 -3.57 -5.25 13.24
N SER A 228 -2.95 -6.31 12.76
CA SER A 228 -1.51 -6.52 12.76
C SER A 228 -1.11 -6.95 11.35
N LEU A 229 0.06 -6.48 10.92
CA LEU A 229 0.70 -7.04 9.74
C LEU A 229 0.99 -8.52 10.04
N ASP A 230 0.99 -9.40 9.04
CA ASP A 230 1.29 -10.82 9.25
C ASP A 230 2.77 -11.04 9.63
N GLU A 231 3.13 -10.58 10.82
CA GLU A 231 4.48 -10.56 11.39
C GLU A 231 4.90 -11.94 11.93
N LEU A 232 4.02 -12.93 11.83
CA LEU A 232 4.29 -14.30 12.26
C LEU A 232 5.33 -14.99 11.38
N LEU A 233 5.58 -14.47 10.17
CA LEU A 233 6.61 -15.00 9.28
C LEU A 233 8.02 -14.74 9.82
N GLY A 234 8.21 -13.69 10.63
CA GLY A 234 9.52 -13.19 10.99
C GLY A 234 10.25 -12.57 9.79
N GLY A 235 11.26 -11.75 10.09
CA GLY A 235 12.18 -11.20 9.10
C GLY A 235 13.59 -11.26 9.67
N GLU A 236 14.57 -11.51 8.81
CA GLU A 236 15.97 -11.74 9.22
C GLU A 236 16.93 -10.80 8.51
N ASN A 237 16.59 -10.43 7.27
CA ASN A 237 17.41 -9.62 6.40
C ASN A 237 16.63 -8.37 6.00
N PHE A 238 17.05 -7.22 6.51
CA PHE A 238 16.34 -5.97 6.31
C PHE A 238 17.15 -5.03 5.42
N TRP A 239 16.58 -4.66 4.28
CA TRP A 239 17.18 -3.74 3.32
C TRP A 239 16.35 -2.46 3.30
N ILE A 240 16.81 -1.46 4.03
CA ILE A 240 16.04 -0.25 4.30
C ILE A 240 16.70 0.92 3.57
N PRO A 241 16.14 1.36 2.43
CA PRO A 241 16.53 2.60 1.81
C PRO A 241 15.95 3.80 2.58
N THR A 242 16.76 4.84 2.71
CA THR A 242 16.34 6.14 3.21
C THR A 242 16.71 7.17 2.15
N ALA A 243 15.69 7.77 1.53
CA ALA A 243 15.90 8.92 0.66
C ALA A 243 16.32 10.12 1.52
N PRO A 244 17.39 10.85 1.17
CA PRO A 244 17.77 12.04 1.88
C PRO A 244 16.69 13.10 1.64
N LEU A 245 16.33 13.78 2.73
CA LEU A 245 15.26 14.78 2.81
C LEU A 245 15.38 15.95 1.84
N ASN A 246 16.50 16.11 1.11
CA ASN A 246 16.81 17.29 0.32
C ASN A 246 16.98 17.07 -1.19
N ASN A 247 16.74 15.87 -1.74
CA ASN A 247 16.55 15.58 -3.19
C ASN A 247 17.60 16.11 -4.22
N VAL A 248 18.69 16.77 -3.81
CA VAL A 248 19.57 17.48 -4.76
C VAL A 248 20.24 16.52 -5.76
N ASP A 249 20.55 15.30 -5.34
CA ASP A 249 21.30 14.33 -6.16
C ASP A 249 20.58 12.97 -6.32
N ALA A 250 19.32 12.85 -5.89
CA ALA A 250 18.54 11.60 -5.91
C ALA A 250 19.33 10.36 -5.39
N THR A 251 20.23 10.59 -4.43
CA THR A 251 21.13 9.59 -3.86
C THR A 251 20.49 8.97 -2.64
N TRP A 252 20.41 7.66 -2.50
CA TRP A 252 19.81 6.99 -1.35
C TRP A 252 20.86 6.42 -0.40
N ILE A 253 20.53 6.37 0.89
CA ILE A 253 21.30 5.60 1.87
C ILE A 253 20.60 4.26 2.08
N TRP A 254 21.32 3.17 1.92
CA TRP A 254 20.82 1.82 2.12
C TRP A 254 21.45 1.25 3.40
N ASN A 255 20.61 0.90 4.36
CA ASN A 255 21.02 0.10 5.51
C ASN A 255 20.62 -1.34 5.24
N VAL A 256 21.61 -2.23 5.22
CA VAL A 256 21.41 -3.66 4.99
C VAL A 256 21.81 -4.39 6.26
N ASP A 257 20.85 -5.08 6.85
CA ASP A 257 21.05 -6.06 7.90
C ASP A 257 21.00 -7.45 7.24
N ASP A 258 22.10 -8.20 7.34
CA ASP A 258 22.25 -9.55 6.83
C ASP A 258 22.48 -10.51 8.00
N GLY A 259 21.40 -11.10 8.50
CA GLY A 259 21.38 -12.09 9.55
C GLY A 259 21.71 -13.49 9.04
N PHE A 260 22.51 -14.24 9.80
CA PHE A 260 22.85 -15.62 9.48
C PHE A 260 22.99 -16.47 10.75
N THR A 261 22.65 -17.77 10.62
CA THR A 261 22.77 -18.82 11.65
C THR A 261 21.81 -18.68 12.84
N ASP A 262 21.09 -19.78 13.10
CA ASP A 262 20.14 -20.03 14.21
C ASP A 262 18.94 -19.06 14.28
N CYS A 263 17.98 -19.20 13.38
CA CYS A 263 16.93 -18.19 13.17
C CYS A 263 15.51 -18.69 13.45
N PHE A 264 15.31 -19.56 14.45
CA PHE A 264 13.94 -19.89 14.88
C PHE A 264 13.31 -18.78 15.74
N ASP A 265 14.13 -17.98 16.42
CA ASP A 265 13.75 -16.84 17.26
C ASP A 265 14.47 -15.52 16.88
N GLY A 266 15.04 -15.48 15.67
CA GLY A 266 15.85 -14.37 15.14
C GLY A 266 17.32 -14.78 15.06
N CYS A 267 18.02 -14.34 14.02
CA CYS A 267 19.43 -14.70 13.87
C CYS A 267 20.28 -14.03 14.97
N ASP A 268 21.31 -14.73 15.43
CA ASP A 268 22.20 -14.23 16.49
C ASP A 268 23.46 -13.55 15.95
N CYS A 269 23.74 -13.72 14.65
CA CYS A 269 24.91 -13.17 13.96
C CYS A 269 24.47 -12.31 12.78
N HIS A 270 24.93 -11.07 12.73
CA HIS A 270 24.50 -10.07 11.76
C HIS A 270 25.69 -9.32 11.14
N TYR A 271 25.64 -9.12 9.84
CA TYR A 271 26.43 -8.12 9.13
C TYR A 271 25.57 -6.91 8.82
N TYR A 272 26.04 -5.75 9.27
CA TYR A 272 25.42 -4.46 8.96
C TYR A 272 26.25 -3.72 7.93
N TYR A 273 25.64 -3.41 6.80
CA TYR A 273 26.22 -2.55 5.78
C TYR A 273 25.43 -1.25 5.67
N THR A 274 26.16 -0.16 5.41
CA THR A 274 25.56 1.09 5.00
C THR A 274 26.15 1.52 3.68
N PHE A 275 25.33 1.57 2.63
CA PHE A 275 25.73 2.04 1.30
C PHE A 275 25.15 3.42 1.01
N ARG A 276 25.85 4.17 0.18
CA ARG A 276 25.31 5.33 -0.53
C ARG A 276 25.18 4.95 -2.00
N VAL A 277 23.98 5.11 -2.57
CA VAL A 277 23.69 4.75 -3.97
C VAL A 277 23.15 5.95 -4.73
N THR A 278 23.85 6.39 -5.78
CA THR A 278 23.40 7.51 -6.62
C THR A 278 22.34 7.08 -7.62
N ALA A 279 21.58 8.01 -8.20
CA ALA A 279 20.59 7.70 -9.24
C ALA A 279 21.18 7.01 -10.50
N GLY A 280 22.48 7.21 -10.76
CA GLY A 280 23.21 6.52 -11.83
C GLY A 280 23.64 5.09 -11.47
N GLY A 281 23.31 4.58 -10.27
CA GLY A 281 23.76 3.26 -9.79
C GLY A 281 25.19 3.25 -9.23
N GLY A 282 25.78 4.41 -8.94
CA GLY A 282 27.09 4.48 -8.30
C GLY A 282 26.97 4.12 -6.82
N VAL A 283 27.67 3.08 -6.37
CA VAL A 283 27.62 2.56 -5.00
C VAL A 283 28.91 2.90 -4.25
N THR A 284 28.76 3.40 -3.03
CA THR A 284 29.86 3.62 -2.09
C THR A 284 29.52 2.97 -0.75
N LEU A 285 30.35 2.04 -0.28
CA LEU A 285 30.26 1.53 1.09
C LEU A 285 30.67 2.64 2.08
N MET A 286 29.74 3.02 2.96
CA MET A 286 29.98 4.03 4.00
C MET A 286 30.40 3.39 5.33
N ASN A 287 29.79 2.26 5.69
CA ASN A 287 30.08 1.54 6.92
C ASN A 287 29.83 0.04 6.75
N ALA A 288 30.63 -0.77 7.45
CA ALA A 288 30.39 -2.20 7.61
C ALA A 288 30.75 -2.59 9.05
N SER A 289 29.87 -3.34 9.71
CA SER A 289 30.08 -3.82 11.07
C SER A 289 29.42 -5.17 11.30
N THR A 290 29.92 -5.91 12.29
CA THR A 290 29.32 -7.17 12.72
C THR A 290 28.77 -7.05 14.13
N VAL A 291 27.65 -7.73 14.39
CA VAL A 291 27.12 -7.91 15.75
C VAL A 291 26.77 -9.37 15.91
N GLY A 292 27.13 -9.95 17.05
CA GLY A 292 26.66 -11.27 17.39
C GLY A 292 27.31 -11.84 18.63
N GLN A 293 26.94 -13.07 18.94
CA GLN A 293 27.46 -13.83 20.05
C GLN A 293 28.94 -14.22 19.85
N PRO A 294 29.69 -14.57 20.93
CA PRO A 294 31.10 -14.96 20.83
C PRO A 294 31.37 -16.20 19.96
N TRP A 295 30.33 -16.99 19.64
CA TRP A 295 30.40 -18.16 18.78
C TRP A 295 30.12 -17.85 17.30
N CYS A 296 29.76 -16.60 16.96
CA CYS A 296 29.57 -16.19 15.58
C CYS A 296 30.90 -16.21 14.82
N GLU A 297 30.96 -17.04 13.78
CA GLU A 297 32.10 -17.09 12.86
C GLU A 297 31.82 -16.15 11.69
N PHE A 298 32.42 -14.96 11.74
CA PHE A 298 32.33 -13.99 10.64
C PHE A 298 33.42 -14.30 9.60
N PRO A 299 33.10 -14.85 8.42
CA PRO A 299 34.05 -14.90 7.31
C PRO A 299 34.46 -13.47 6.93
N PHE A 300 35.76 -13.19 7.06
CA PHE A 300 36.39 -11.99 6.52
C PHE A 300 37.09 -12.30 5.20
#